data_AF-A0A940YEZ3-F1
#
_entry.id   AF-A0A940YEZ3-F1
#
_cell.length_a   1.000
_cell.length_b   1.000
_cell.length_c   1.000
_cell.angle_alpha   90.00
_cell.angle_beta   90.00
_cell.angle_gamma   90.00
#
_symmetry.space_group_name_H-M   'P 1'
#
loop_
_entity.id
_entity.type
_entity.pdbx_description
1 polymer ?
#
loop_
_entity_poly.entity_id
_entity_poly.type
_entity_poly.pdbx_seq_one_letter_code
_entity_poly.pdbx_strand_id
1 'polypeptide(L)'
;MTLAVCPAPAQTPADAATRFAQIRQAAVAAAPSLSRPAMRTPGEPTIPLLDCLDAGLDLGVGEKDPDSMVIQVAMEVEQLGQSLRALALPPALWQPLLDGMQSAAIEALAEPSTRGAAHQRSVERLSARHQALKGQLEQAAVRHQRQRRGPPVVLQDGCGAGELPVELRTRPAGGRISYITLFRHRLCEVQRIPPTDRQRCRGWVDVVKAQEFLSGQYAYQVRWPDGQLSSGVFDTRPASVVDGPADDIVRIELRR
;
A
#
# COMPACT_ATOMS: atom_id res chain seq x y z
N MET A 1 -17.64 -22.82 -16.84
CA MET A 1 -17.24 -21.46 -16.40
C MET A 1 -17.79 -21.24 -15.00
N THR A 2 -16.96 -21.39 -13.98
CA THR A 2 -17.33 -21.17 -12.57
C THR A 2 -17.18 -19.69 -12.28
N LEU A 3 -18.27 -18.98 -12.01
CA LEU A 3 -18.23 -17.57 -11.64
C LEU A 3 -17.48 -17.44 -10.31
N ALA A 4 -16.38 -16.68 -10.31
CA ALA A 4 -15.57 -16.44 -9.13
C ALA A 4 -16.39 -15.68 -8.08
N VAL A 5 -16.76 -16.35 -7.00
CA VAL A 5 -17.46 -15.76 -5.86
C VAL A 5 -16.57 -14.68 -5.25
N CYS A 6 -17.05 -13.44 -5.18
CA CYS A 6 -16.40 -12.38 -4.42
C CYS A 6 -16.38 -12.75 -2.94
N PRO A 7 -15.29 -12.49 -2.19
CA PRO A 7 -15.43 -12.47 -0.73
C PRO A 7 -16.60 -11.54 -0.42
N ALA A 8 -17.52 -12.04 0.40
CA ALA A 8 -18.70 -11.29 0.77
C ALA A 8 -18.26 -9.96 1.43
N PRO A 9 -18.98 -8.85 1.21
CA PRO A 9 -18.74 -7.64 1.99
C PRO A 9 -18.81 -7.98 3.49
N ALA A 10 -18.11 -7.18 4.31
CA ALA A 10 -18.22 -7.30 5.76
C ALA A 10 -19.71 -7.21 6.13
N GLN A 11 -20.24 -8.24 6.78
CA GLN A 11 -21.68 -8.33 7.06
C GLN A 11 -22.05 -7.48 8.27
N THR A 12 -21.06 -7.14 9.11
CA THR A 12 -21.21 -6.34 10.32
C THR A 12 -20.08 -5.31 10.46
N PRO A 13 -20.29 -4.24 11.25
CA PRO A 13 -19.22 -3.32 11.64
C PRO A 13 -18.03 -4.00 12.33
N ALA A 14 -18.27 -5.08 13.08
CA ALA A 14 -17.22 -5.87 13.72
C ALA A 14 -16.34 -6.61 12.70
N ASP A 15 -16.94 -7.14 11.62
CA ASP A 15 -16.21 -7.76 10.52
C ASP A 15 -15.37 -6.73 9.76
N ALA A 16 -15.91 -5.52 9.54
CA ALA A 16 -15.19 -4.43 8.88
C ALA A 16 -13.98 -3.97 9.71
N ALA A 17 -14.15 -3.83 11.03
CA ALA A 17 -13.06 -3.50 11.94
C ALA A 17 -11.97 -4.59 11.95
N THR A 18 -12.38 -5.87 11.98
CA THR A 18 -11.45 -7.00 11.89
C THR A 18 -10.70 -6.99 10.56
N ARG A 19 -11.39 -6.76 9.44
CA ARG A 19 -10.77 -6.68 8.12
C ARG A 19 -9.80 -5.50 8.01
N PHE A 20 -10.15 -4.34 8.56
CA PHE A 20 -9.24 -3.19 8.61
C PHE A 20 -7.97 -3.52 9.41
N ALA A 21 -8.11 -4.16 10.58
CA ALA A 21 -6.97 -4.59 11.40
C ALA A 21 -6.05 -5.56 10.64
N GLN A 22 -6.63 -6.50 9.88
CA GLN A 22 -5.87 -7.43 9.03
C GLN A 22 -5.14 -6.70 7.89
N ILE A 23 -5.80 -5.76 7.22
CA ILE A 23 -5.19 -4.92 6.18
C ILE A 23 -4.00 -4.15 6.76
N ARG A 24 -4.19 -3.48 7.90
CA ARG A 24 -3.14 -2.73 8.58
C ARG A 24 -1.96 -3.62 8.99
N GLN A 25 -2.23 -4.79 9.58
CA GLN A 25 -1.19 -5.76 9.94
C GLN A 25 -0.39 -6.23 8.73
N ALA A 26 -1.08 -6.56 7.63
CA ALA A 26 -0.42 -6.98 6.38
C ALA A 26 0.43 -5.86 5.77
N ALA A 27 -0.05 -4.61 5.84
CA ALA A 27 0.67 -3.44 5.33
C ALA A 27 1.96 -3.17 6.10
N VAL A 28 1.89 -3.15 7.44
CA VAL A 28 3.06 -3.01 8.32
C VAL A 28 4.09 -4.11 8.07
N ALA A 29 3.61 -5.36 7.90
CA ALA A 29 4.51 -6.45 7.57
C ALA A 29 5.19 -6.21 6.22
N ALA A 30 4.42 -5.89 5.18
CA ALA A 30 4.87 -5.82 3.78
C ALA A 30 5.86 -4.68 3.51
N ALA A 31 5.82 -3.60 4.29
CA ALA A 31 6.72 -2.48 4.12
C ALA A 31 7.36 -2.08 5.47
N PRO A 32 8.37 -2.85 5.95
CA PRO A 32 9.04 -2.57 7.22
C PRO A 32 9.78 -1.22 7.22
N SER A 33 10.08 -0.65 6.05
CA SER A 33 10.59 0.72 5.91
C SER A 33 9.62 1.77 6.43
N LEU A 34 8.30 1.53 6.36
CA LEU A 34 7.27 2.40 6.96
C LEU A 34 7.30 2.38 8.49
N SER A 35 8.07 1.46 9.08
CA SER A 35 8.34 1.45 10.52
C SER A 35 9.39 2.49 10.93
N ARG A 36 9.96 3.23 9.98
CA ARG A 36 10.91 4.31 10.24
C ARG A 36 10.12 5.62 10.22
N PRO A 37 10.17 6.42 11.31
CA PRO A 37 9.56 7.74 11.28
C PRO A 37 10.23 8.57 10.19
N ALA A 38 9.46 9.46 9.55
CA ALA A 38 10.05 10.47 8.67
C ALA A 38 11.03 11.30 9.52
N MET A 39 12.33 11.07 9.29
CA MET A 39 13.38 11.82 9.96
C MET A 39 13.66 13.06 9.15
N ARG A 40 13.92 14.17 9.83
CA ARG A 40 14.36 15.41 9.20
C ARG A 40 15.61 15.14 8.37
N THR A 41 15.54 15.38 7.06
CA THR A 41 16.73 15.39 6.22
C THR A 41 17.61 16.58 6.65
N PRO A 42 18.92 16.38 6.91
CA PRO A 42 19.81 17.50 7.23
C PRO A 42 19.76 18.58 6.15
N GLY A 43 19.44 19.82 6.54
CA GLY A 43 19.32 20.97 5.62
C GLY A 43 17.90 21.32 5.21
N GLU A 44 16.89 20.48 5.48
CA GLU A 44 15.50 20.82 5.17
C GLU A 44 14.90 21.81 6.19
N PRO A 45 14.15 22.83 5.70
CA PRO A 45 13.51 23.83 6.54
C PRO A 45 12.22 23.32 7.19
N THR A 46 11.68 22.20 6.72
CA THR A 46 10.44 21.58 7.18
C THR A 46 10.68 20.15 7.66
N ILE A 47 9.70 19.58 8.37
CA ILE A 47 9.66 18.14 8.66
C ILE A 47 8.44 17.57 7.94
N PRO A 48 8.60 16.71 6.91
CA PRO A 48 7.49 16.05 6.25
C PRO A 48 6.87 15.00 7.20
N LEU A 49 5.56 15.05 7.42
CA LEU A 49 4.86 14.04 8.25
C LEU A 49 4.61 12.73 7.50
N LEU A 50 4.46 12.82 6.18
CA LEU A 50 4.37 11.71 5.26
C LEU A 50 5.64 11.71 4.43
N ASP A 51 6.31 10.56 4.42
CA ASP A 51 7.29 10.32 3.38
C ASP A 51 6.54 10.22 2.05
N CYS A 52 7.19 10.64 0.97
CA CYS A 52 6.69 10.87 -0.39
C CYS A 52 5.90 9.70 -1.04
N LEU A 53 5.70 8.60 -0.36
CA LEU A 53 5.10 7.39 -0.88
C LEU A 53 3.58 7.51 -0.75
N ASP A 54 2.89 7.53 -1.89
CA ASP A 54 1.52 7.05 -1.92
C ASP A 54 1.58 5.61 -1.42
N ALA A 55 1.24 5.43 -0.14
CA ALA A 55 1.62 4.25 0.61
C ALA A 55 1.08 2.98 -0.08
N GLY A 56 -0.10 3.08 -0.73
CA GLY A 56 -0.65 2.00 -1.54
C GLY A 56 0.26 1.57 -2.70
N LEU A 57 0.92 2.51 -3.38
CA LEU A 57 1.81 2.22 -4.53
C LEU A 57 3.09 1.50 -4.11
N ASP A 58 3.61 1.78 -2.92
CA ASP A 58 4.79 1.10 -2.37
C ASP A 58 4.51 -0.38 -2.03
N LEU A 59 3.22 -0.68 -1.83
CA LEU A 59 2.68 -2.03 -1.73
C LEU A 59 2.22 -2.61 -3.08
N GLY A 60 2.52 -1.94 -4.19
CA GLY A 60 2.09 -2.27 -5.55
C GLY A 60 0.57 -2.25 -5.76
N VAL A 61 -0.19 -1.65 -4.84
CA VAL A 61 -1.65 -1.61 -4.88
C VAL A 61 -2.07 -0.48 -5.81
N GLY A 62 -2.47 -0.83 -7.04
CA GLY A 62 -2.93 0.15 -8.02
C GLY A 62 -4.32 0.71 -7.71
N GLU A 63 -4.64 1.87 -8.30
CA GLU A 63 -5.92 2.59 -8.13
C GLU A 63 -7.17 1.75 -8.43
N LYS A 64 -7.04 0.73 -9.30
CA LYS A 64 -8.16 -0.16 -9.69
C LYS A 64 -8.50 -1.21 -8.63
N ASP A 65 -7.68 -1.32 -7.60
CA ASP A 65 -7.92 -2.22 -6.50
C ASP A 65 -9.11 -1.70 -5.65
N PRO A 66 -10.14 -2.53 -5.38
CA PRO A 66 -11.35 -2.10 -4.67
C PRO A 66 -11.10 -1.72 -3.20
N ASP A 67 -9.96 -2.09 -2.63
CA ASP A 67 -9.56 -1.72 -1.27
C ASP A 67 -8.44 -0.67 -1.27
N SER A 68 -8.01 -0.16 -2.43
CA SER A 68 -6.85 0.76 -2.57
C SER A 68 -6.87 1.90 -1.54
N MET A 69 -7.96 2.64 -1.47
CA MET A 69 -8.12 3.76 -0.52
C MET A 69 -8.10 3.30 0.94
N VAL A 70 -8.69 2.14 1.26
CA VAL A 70 -8.67 1.60 2.63
C VAL A 70 -7.26 1.18 3.03
N ILE A 71 -6.52 0.56 2.11
CA ILE A 71 -5.12 0.18 2.29
C ILE A 71 -4.27 1.43 2.51
N GLN A 72 -4.45 2.46 1.69
CA GLN A 72 -3.78 3.75 1.85
C GLN A 72 -4.03 4.34 3.25
N VAL A 73 -5.29 4.43 3.69
CA VAL A 73 -5.60 4.94 5.04
C VAL A 73 -4.96 4.10 6.14
N ALA A 74 -5.00 2.76 6.01
CA ALA A 74 -4.40 1.87 7.01
C ALA A 74 -2.87 2.10 7.16
N MET A 75 -2.20 2.40 6.05
CA MET A 75 -0.77 2.71 6.05
C MET A 75 -0.46 4.09 6.58
N GLU A 76 -1.20 5.11 6.13
CA GLU A 76 -0.99 6.49 6.58
C GLU A 76 -1.24 6.61 8.08
N VAL A 77 -2.25 5.92 8.65
CA VAL A 77 -2.48 5.87 10.11
C VAL A 77 -1.23 5.37 10.85
N GLU A 78 -0.57 4.33 10.34
CA GLU A 78 0.63 3.80 10.97
C GLU A 78 1.83 4.72 10.84
N GLN A 79 2.09 5.19 9.62
CA GLN A 79 3.23 6.05 9.32
C GLN A 79 3.11 7.39 10.06
N LEU A 80 1.94 8.05 10.00
CA LEU A 80 1.67 9.27 10.75
C LEU A 80 1.82 9.02 12.24
N GLY A 81 1.20 7.97 12.78
CA GLY A 81 1.30 7.65 14.20
C GLY A 81 2.75 7.48 14.68
N GLN A 82 3.62 6.88 13.87
CA GLN A 82 5.05 6.77 14.18
C GLN A 82 5.80 8.10 14.04
N SER A 83 5.62 8.83 12.95
CA SER A 83 6.24 10.16 12.73
C SER A 83 5.86 11.14 13.84
N LEU A 84 4.59 11.20 14.21
CA LEU A 84 4.08 12.10 15.25
C LEU A 84 4.64 11.73 16.65
N ARG A 85 4.81 10.44 16.94
CA ARG A 85 5.50 9.96 18.15
C ARG A 85 6.98 10.33 18.16
N ALA A 86 7.67 10.15 17.04
CA ALA A 86 9.09 10.50 16.90
C ALA A 86 9.32 12.01 17.03
N LEU A 87 8.36 12.83 16.61
CA LEU A 87 8.35 14.28 16.81
C LEU A 87 7.97 14.71 18.24
N ALA A 88 7.69 13.75 19.12
CA ALA A 88 7.22 13.99 20.49
C ALA A 88 5.99 14.92 20.56
N LEU A 89 5.11 14.88 19.56
CA LEU A 89 3.85 15.62 19.60
C LEU A 89 2.90 14.97 20.62
N PRO A 90 2.24 15.75 21.50
CA PRO A 90 1.31 15.21 22.48
C PRO A 90 0.21 14.36 21.81
N PRO A 91 -0.04 13.11 22.26
CA PRO A 91 -1.05 12.23 21.67
C PRO A 91 -2.44 12.85 21.60
N ALA A 92 -2.81 13.68 22.58
CA ALA A 92 -4.09 14.40 22.59
C ALA A 92 -4.32 15.31 21.36
N LEU A 93 -3.26 15.71 20.65
CA LEU A 93 -3.38 16.54 19.45
C LEU A 93 -3.70 15.73 18.19
N TRP A 94 -3.27 14.47 18.11
CA TRP A 94 -3.28 13.73 16.85
C TRP A 94 -3.97 12.38 16.92
N GLN A 95 -4.02 11.72 18.08
CA GLN A 95 -4.66 10.42 18.23
C GLN A 95 -6.14 10.44 17.79
N PRO A 96 -6.97 11.44 18.18
CA PRO A 96 -8.37 11.48 17.72
C PRO A 96 -8.52 11.62 16.21
N LEU A 97 -7.55 12.26 15.54
CA LEU A 97 -7.57 12.45 14.09
C LEU A 97 -7.24 11.14 13.37
N LEU A 98 -6.24 10.39 13.87
CA LEU A 98 -5.91 9.07 13.34
C LEU A 98 -7.04 8.06 13.62
N ASP A 99 -7.65 8.11 14.80
CA ASP A 99 -8.82 7.29 15.14
C ASP A 99 -9.97 7.61 14.17
N GLY A 100 -10.19 8.89 13.85
CA GLY A 100 -11.17 9.33 12.86
C GLY A 100 -10.89 8.80 11.44
N MET A 101 -9.61 8.73 11.04
CA MET A 101 -9.21 8.15 9.74
C MET A 101 -9.51 6.65 9.71
N GLN A 102 -9.12 5.94 10.77
CA GLN A 102 -9.41 4.51 10.92
C GLN A 102 -10.92 4.23 10.91
N SER A 103 -11.72 5.00 11.65
CA SER A 103 -13.18 4.86 11.66
C SER A 103 -13.78 5.07 10.27
N ALA A 104 -13.32 6.07 9.51
CA ALA A 104 -13.79 6.32 8.15
C ALA A 104 -13.52 5.13 7.21
N ALA A 105 -12.33 4.53 7.31
CA ALA A 105 -11.98 3.36 6.50
C ALA A 105 -12.78 2.10 6.90
N ILE A 106 -13.04 1.91 8.19
CA ILE A 106 -13.92 0.83 8.69
C ILE A 106 -15.35 1.01 8.20
N GLU A 107 -15.89 2.22 8.24
CA GLU A 107 -17.22 2.54 7.70
C GLU A 107 -17.29 2.21 6.20
N ALA A 108 -16.28 2.60 5.42
CA ALA A 108 -16.21 2.29 3.98
C ALA A 108 -16.16 0.77 3.70
N LEU A 109 -15.46 -0.01 4.53
CA LEU A 109 -15.44 -1.47 4.43
C LEU A 109 -16.77 -2.14 4.81
N ALA A 110 -17.56 -1.51 5.68
CA ALA A 110 -18.87 -2.00 6.10
C ALA A 110 -19.97 -1.68 5.08
N GLU A 111 -19.75 -0.71 4.19
CA GLU A 111 -20.70 -0.40 3.13
C GLU A 111 -20.80 -1.56 2.10
N PRO A 112 -22.02 -1.95 1.69
CA PRO A 112 -22.22 -2.99 0.70
C PRO A 112 -21.44 -2.68 -0.59
N SER A 113 -20.39 -3.47 -0.83
CA SER A 113 -19.44 -3.24 -1.93
C SER A 113 -20.07 -3.64 -3.27
N THR A 114 -20.90 -2.76 -3.84
CA THR A 114 -21.43 -2.94 -5.20
C THR A 114 -20.52 -2.22 -6.20
N ARG A 115 -19.97 -2.97 -7.15
CA ARG A 115 -19.16 -2.39 -8.25
C ARG A 115 -19.95 -1.27 -8.95
N GLY A 116 -19.23 -0.28 -9.48
CA GLY A 116 -19.83 0.85 -10.20
C GLY A 116 -20.05 2.07 -9.31
N ALA A 117 -21.10 2.84 -9.60
CA ALA A 117 -21.25 4.20 -9.04
C ALA A 117 -21.38 4.26 -7.51
N ALA A 118 -21.89 3.21 -6.86
CA ALA A 118 -22.01 3.18 -5.40
C ALA A 118 -20.64 3.02 -4.71
N HIS A 119 -19.80 2.09 -5.19
CA HIS A 119 -18.42 1.96 -4.72
C HIS A 119 -17.63 3.24 -4.97
N GLN A 120 -17.75 3.84 -6.16
CA GLN A 120 -17.07 5.10 -6.49
C GLN A 120 -17.42 6.21 -5.48
N ARG A 121 -18.71 6.40 -5.17
CA ARG A 121 -19.14 7.36 -4.15
C ARG A 121 -18.59 7.06 -2.76
N SER A 122 -18.49 5.78 -2.40
CA SER A 122 -17.91 5.37 -1.11
C SER A 122 -16.43 5.75 -1.02
N VAL A 123 -15.67 5.47 -2.08
CA VAL A 123 -14.25 5.85 -2.21
C VAL A 123 -14.09 7.37 -2.17
N GLU A 124 -14.92 8.12 -2.89
CA GLU A 124 -14.91 9.59 -2.87
C GLU A 124 -15.21 10.16 -1.47
N ARG A 125 -16.19 9.60 -0.76
CA ARG A 125 -16.49 9.99 0.64
C ARG A 125 -15.32 9.71 1.57
N LEU A 126 -14.72 8.51 1.46
CA LEU A 126 -13.56 8.13 2.25
C LEU A 126 -12.39 9.08 1.96
N SER A 127 -12.09 9.33 0.69
CA SER A 127 -11.02 10.23 0.26
C SER A 127 -11.24 11.67 0.78
N ALA A 128 -12.45 12.22 0.64
CA ALA A 128 -12.77 13.56 1.14
C ALA A 128 -12.63 13.66 2.67
N ARG A 129 -13.14 12.66 3.42
CA ARG A 129 -13.02 12.62 4.88
C ARG A 129 -11.57 12.47 5.32
N HIS A 130 -10.80 11.65 4.62
CA HIS A 130 -9.39 11.44 4.86
C HIS A 130 -8.58 12.73 4.65
N GLN A 131 -8.76 13.42 3.51
CA GLN A 131 -8.13 14.72 3.23
C GLN A 131 -8.48 15.78 4.29
N ALA A 132 -9.75 15.84 4.71
CA ALA A 132 -10.18 16.78 5.76
C ALA A 132 -9.48 16.50 7.11
N LEU A 133 -9.30 15.23 7.49
CA LEU A 133 -8.60 14.84 8.71
C LEU A 133 -7.09 15.11 8.62
N LYS A 134 -6.47 14.89 7.46
CA LYS A 134 -5.08 15.27 7.20
C LYS A 134 -4.89 16.78 7.38
N GLY A 135 -5.75 17.60 6.78
CA GLY A 135 -5.70 19.05 6.94
C GLY A 135 -5.84 19.51 8.39
N GLN A 136 -6.69 18.85 9.18
CA GLN A 136 -6.80 19.13 10.63
C GLN A 136 -5.52 18.77 11.39
N LEU A 137 -4.89 17.65 11.05
CA LEU A 137 -3.65 17.17 11.66
C LEU A 137 -2.49 18.13 11.37
N GLU A 138 -2.36 18.55 10.12
CA GLU A 138 -1.33 19.52 9.73
C GLU A 138 -1.47 20.82 10.52
N GLN A 139 -2.68 21.37 10.56
CA GLN A 139 -2.95 22.59 11.30
C GLN A 139 -2.65 22.44 12.80
N ALA A 140 -2.99 21.29 13.41
CA ALA A 140 -2.67 21.01 14.80
C ALA A 140 -1.15 20.94 15.03
N ALA A 141 -0.41 20.25 14.17
CA ALA A 141 1.04 20.14 14.24
C ALA A 141 1.73 21.51 14.05
N VAL A 142 1.33 22.29 13.05
CA VAL A 142 1.83 23.64 12.79
C VAL A 142 1.58 24.56 13.98
N ARG A 143 0.36 24.56 14.54
CA ARG A 143 0.03 25.38 15.73
C ARG A 143 0.93 25.01 16.91
N HIS A 144 1.12 23.72 17.17
CA HIS A 144 1.98 23.26 18.26
C HIS A 144 3.44 23.68 18.07
N GLN A 145 3.99 23.51 16.86
CA GLN A 145 5.37 23.87 16.57
C GLN A 145 5.62 25.38 16.68
N ARG A 146 4.69 26.21 16.20
CA ARG A 146 4.77 27.66 16.35
C ARG A 146 4.84 28.08 17.82
N GLN A 147 4.05 27.46 18.70
CA GLN A 147 4.10 27.72 20.15
C GLN A 147 5.46 27.34 20.76
N ARG A 148 6.13 26.32 20.23
CA ARG A 148 7.43 25.84 20.71
C ARG A 148 8.64 26.42 19.96
N ARG A 149 8.43 27.32 18.99
CA ARG A 149 9.46 27.86 18.10
C ARG A 149 10.27 26.76 17.38
N GLY A 150 9.65 25.62 17.10
CA GLY A 150 10.26 24.53 16.33
C GLY A 150 10.13 24.74 14.82
N PRO A 151 10.83 23.92 14.00
CA PRO A 151 10.68 23.95 12.56
C PRO A 151 9.22 23.63 12.15
N PRO A 152 8.72 24.24 11.06
CA PRO A 152 7.40 23.92 10.54
C PRO A 152 7.30 22.45 10.15
N VAL A 153 6.17 21.85 10.49
CA VAL A 153 5.79 20.49 10.10
C VAL A 153 4.81 20.62 8.94
N VAL A 154 5.03 19.89 7.85
CA VAL A 154 4.19 19.94 6.64
C VAL A 154 3.68 18.55 6.29
N LEU A 155 2.44 18.45 5.82
CA LEU A 155 1.96 17.26 5.14
C LEU A 155 2.24 17.48 3.65
N GLN A 156 3.32 16.89 3.16
CA GLN A 156 3.57 16.90 1.73
C GLN A 156 2.65 15.89 1.06
N ASP A 157 1.75 16.35 0.19
CA ASP A 157 0.92 15.50 -0.63
C ASP A 157 1.62 15.22 -1.96
N GLY A 158 1.84 13.93 -2.24
CA GLY A 158 2.25 13.46 -3.56
C GLY A 158 3.75 13.47 -3.82
N CYS A 159 4.23 12.33 -4.26
CA CYS A 159 5.48 12.16 -4.97
C CYS A 159 5.15 11.16 -6.09
N GLY A 160 5.70 11.38 -7.28
CA GLY A 160 5.41 10.54 -8.44
C GLY A 160 5.57 9.05 -8.13
N ALA A 161 4.83 8.20 -8.85
CA ALA A 161 4.52 6.81 -8.52
C ALA A 161 5.70 5.85 -8.24
N GLY A 162 6.96 6.28 -8.42
CA GLY A 162 8.15 5.45 -8.22
C GLY A 162 8.20 4.22 -9.13
N GLU A 163 7.26 4.10 -10.05
CA GLU A 163 7.13 2.98 -10.98
C GLU A 163 8.28 3.01 -11.96
N LEU A 164 9.02 1.91 -11.99
CA LEU A 164 10.11 1.72 -12.94
C LEU A 164 9.67 0.73 -14.02
N PRO A 165 10.19 0.90 -15.25
CA PRO A 165 10.02 -0.11 -16.29
C PRO A 165 10.74 -1.41 -15.89
N VAL A 166 10.00 -2.50 -15.73
CA VAL A 166 10.51 -3.83 -15.37
C VAL A 166 10.27 -4.84 -16.48
N GLU A 167 11.33 -5.54 -16.87
CA GLU A 167 11.28 -6.68 -17.79
C GLU A 167 11.46 -7.99 -17.01
N LEU A 168 10.41 -8.81 -16.95
CA LEU A 168 10.40 -10.11 -16.28
C LEU A 168 10.75 -11.23 -17.27
N ARG A 169 11.80 -11.99 -17.01
CA ARG A 169 12.27 -13.10 -17.85
C ARG A 169 12.30 -14.42 -17.07
N THR A 170 12.23 -15.55 -17.78
CA THR A 170 12.34 -16.88 -17.18
C THR A 170 13.57 -17.63 -17.68
N ARG A 171 14.15 -18.45 -16.80
CA ARG A 171 15.21 -19.40 -17.14
C ARG A 171 14.88 -20.81 -16.63
N PRO A 172 14.72 -21.82 -17.51
CA PRO A 172 14.74 -21.73 -18.97
C PRO A 172 13.61 -20.84 -19.51
N ALA A 173 13.74 -20.36 -20.75
CA ALA A 173 12.73 -19.51 -21.36
C ALA A 173 11.39 -20.26 -21.55
N GLY A 174 10.29 -19.50 -21.73
CA GLY A 174 8.96 -20.04 -21.98
C GLY A 174 8.13 -20.34 -20.72
N GLY A 175 8.60 -19.95 -19.53
CA GLY A 175 7.79 -19.99 -18.32
C GLY A 175 6.71 -18.90 -18.35
N ARG A 176 5.47 -19.25 -17.99
CA ARG A 176 4.37 -18.30 -17.79
C ARG A 176 4.49 -17.68 -16.41
N ILE A 177 4.69 -16.36 -16.36
CA ILE A 177 4.88 -15.62 -15.12
C ILE A 177 3.53 -15.03 -14.69
N SER A 178 3.21 -15.20 -13.42
CA SER A 178 2.19 -14.42 -12.73
C SER A 178 2.82 -13.78 -11.51
N TYR A 179 2.38 -12.58 -11.16
CA TYR A 179 2.82 -11.92 -9.94
C TYR A 179 1.63 -11.29 -9.20
N ILE A 180 1.81 -11.07 -7.91
CA ILE A 180 0.91 -10.37 -7.03
C ILE A 180 1.76 -9.50 -6.11
N THR A 181 1.23 -8.38 -5.64
CA THR A 181 1.98 -7.58 -4.68
C THR A 181 2.22 -8.36 -3.40
N LEU A 182 3.37 -8.19 -2.76
CA LEU A 182 3.70 -8.91 -1.54
C LEU A 182 2.71 -8.58 -0.41
N PHE A 183 2.19 -7.35 -0.40
CA PHE A 183 1.08 -6.97 0.48
C PHE A 183 -0.15 -7.85 0.27
N ARG A 184 -0.64 -7.96 -0.97
CA ARG A 184 -1.83 -8.77 -1.28
C ARG A 184 -1.59 -10.24 -0.97
N HIS A 185 -0.39 -10.76 -1.24
CA HIS A 185 0.02 -12.11 -0.83
C HIS A 185 -0.12 -12.32 0.69
N ARG A 186 0.44 -11.42 1.49
CA ARG A 186 0.39 -11.49 2.96
C ARG A 186 -1.01 -11.26 3.53
N LEU A 187 -1.79 -10.40 2.90
CA LEU A 187 -3.19 -10.20 3.27
C LEU A 187 -3.97 -11.51 3.12
N CYS A 188 -3.75 -12.26 2.03
CA CYS A 188 -4.35 -13.59 1.87
C CYS A 188 -3.90 -14.55 2.98
N GLU A 189 -2.62 -14.57 3.35
CA GLU A 189 -2.12 -15.40 4.46
C GLU A 189 -2.81 -15.10 5.79
N VAL A 190 -2.89 -13.80 6.14
CA VAL A 190 -3.58 -13.33 7.36
C VAL A 190 -5.07 -13.69 7.34
N GLN A 191 -5.70 -13.64 6.16
CA GLN A 191 -7.09 -14.04 5.95
C GLN A 191 -7.30 -15.56 5.85
N ARG A 192 -6.25 -16.36 6.02
CA ARG A 192 -6.28 -17.84 5.85
C ARG A 192 -6.77 -18.28 4.47
N ILE A 193 -6.50 -17.46 3.46
CA ILE A 193 -6.69 -17.78 2.04
C ILE A 193 -5.34 -18.27 1.51
N PRO A 194 -5.26 -19.46 0.88
CA PRO A 194 -3.99 -19.92 0.29
C PRO A 194 -3.48 -18.88 -0.72
N PRO A 195 -2.32 -18.23 -0.49
CA PRO A 195 -1.88 -17.11 -1.32
C PRO A 195 -1.51 -17.56 -2.75
N THR A 196 -1.17 -18.84 -2.90
CA THR A 196 -0.89 -19.51 -4.17
C THR A 196 -2.14 -19.89 -4.96
N ASP A 197 -3.34 -19.83 -4.35
CA ASP A 197 -4.61 -20.07 -5.04
C ASP A 197 -5.08 -18.75 -5.69
N ARG A 198 -4.75 -18.60 -6.97
CA ARG A 198 -5.04 -17.38 -7.75
C ARG A 198 -6.54 -17.07 -7.92
N GLN A 199 -7.41 -18.04 -7.68
CA GLN A 199 -8.86 -17.80 -7.75
C GLN A 199 -9.39 -17.23 -6.43
N ARG A 200 -8.85 -17.71 -5.30
CA ARG A 200 -9.26 -17.28 -3.96
C ARG A 200 -8.49 -16.05 -3.47
N CYS A 201 -7.19 -16.01 -3.68
CA CYS A 201 -6.34 -14.84 -3.42
C CYS A 201 -6.35 -13.94 -4.66
N ARG A 202 -7.14 -12.87 -4.63
CA ARG A 202 -7.29 -11.96 -5.78
C ARG A 202 -6.12 -10.99 -5.86
N GLY A 203 -5.82 -10.52 -7.07
CA GLY A 203 -4.75 -9.55 -7.34
C GLY A 203 -3.58 -10.11 -8.14
N TRP A 204 -3.61 -11.40 -8.49
CA TRP A 204 -2.63 -11.97 -9.41
C TRP A 204 -2.81 -11.40 -10.82
N VAL A 205 -1.69 -10.96 -11.39
CA VAL A 205 -1.55 -10.45 -12.76
C VAL A 205 -0.73 -11.46 -13.55
N ASP A 206 -1.21 -11.82 -14.75
CA ASP A 206 -0.40 -12.59 -15.71
C ASP A 206 0.43 -11.61 -16.54
N VAL A 207 1.74 -11.87 -16.64
CA VAL A 207 2.64 -11.07 -17.48
C VAL A 207 2.32 -11.37 -18.94
N VAL A 208 1.75 -10.38 -19.63
CA VAL A 208 1.41 -10.48 -21.06
C VAL A 208 2.20 -9.49 -21.91
N LYS A 209 2.86 -8.51 -21.29
CA LYS A 209 3.69 -7.52 -21.97
C LYS A 209 5.17 -7.84 -21.77
N ALA A 210 6.00 -7.31 -22.67
CA ALA A 210 7.46 -7.38 -22.52
C ALA A 210 7.96 -6.56 -21.33
N GLN A 211 7.21 -5.52 -20.94
CA GLN A 211 7.58 -4.59 -19.89
C GLN A 211 6.33 -4.22 -19.08
N GLU A 212 6.49 -4.25 -17.76
CA GLU A 212 5.52 -3.78 -16.78
C GLU A 212 6.07 -2.54 -16.07
N PHE A 213 5.20 -1.69 -15.53
CA PHE A 213 5.61 -0.59 -14.67
C PHE A 213 5.28 -0.98 -13.24
N LEU A 214 6.32 -1.18 -12.41
CA LEU A 214 6.19 -1.79 -11.10
C LEU A 214 6.94 -0.96 -10.04
N SER A 215 6.37 -0.90 -8.85
CA SER A 215 6.99 -0.30 -7.66
C SER A 215 6.69 -1.17 -6.44
N GLY A 216 7.68 -1.41 -5.59
CA GLY A 216 7.53 -2.20 -4.37
C GLY A 216 7.99 -3.65 -4.47
N GLN A 217 7.40 -4.50 -3.63
CA GLN A 217 7.73 -5.93 -3.53
C GLN A 217 6.60 -6.81 -4.06
N TYR A 218 6.95 -7.90 -4.73
CA TYR A 218 6.01 -8.78 -5.41
C TYR A 218 6.33 -10.25 -5.13
N ALA A 219 5.29 -11.04 -4.85
CA ALA A 219 5.36 -12.49 -4.91
C ALA A 219 5.06 -12.95 -6.34
N TYR A 220 5.77 -13.98 -6.81
CA TYR A 220 5.60 -14.51 -8.16
C TYR A 220 5.35 -16.01 -8.16
N GLN A 221 4.72 -16.46 -9.25
CA GLN A 221 4.62 -17.86 -9.66
C GLN A 221 5.03 -17.98 -11.13
N VAL A 222 5.87 -18.95 -11.44
CA VAL A 222 6.22 -19.31 -12.81
C VAL A 222 5.81 -20.74 -13.08
N ARG A 223 5.11 -20.98 -14.20
CA ARG A 223 4.74 -22.31 -14.69
C ARG A 223 5.38 -22.59 -16.04
N TRP A 224 6.24 -23.59 -16.11
CA TRP A 224 6.87 -24.03 -17.36
C TRP A 224 5.98 -25.03 -18.14
N PRO A 225 6.25 -25.23 -19.46
CA PRO A 225 5.49 -26.17 -20.29
C PRO A 225 5.53 -27.62 -19.80
N ASP A 226 6.60 -28.01 -19.12
CA ASP A 226 6.77 -29.34 -18.49
C ASP A 226 5.93 -29.52 -17.21
N GLY A 227 5.22 -28.47 -16.78
CA GLY A 227 4.39 -28.48 -15.57
C GLY A 227 5.14 -28.08 -14.30
N GLN A 228 6.46 -27.83 -14.38
CA GLN A 228 7.22 -27.38 -13.22
C GLN A 228 6.75 -25.99 -12.76
N LEU A 229 6.72 -25.81 -11.44
CA LEU A 229 6.33 -24.57 -10.77
C LEU A 229 7.51 -24.02 -9.97
N SER A 230 7.73 -22.71 -10.05
CA SER A 230 8.62 -21.96 -9.17
C SER A 230 7.87 -20.78 -8.58
N SER A 231 8.23 -20.39 -7.37
CA SER A 231 7.64 -19.24 -6.68
C SER A 231 8.68 -18.55 -5.83
N GLY A 232 8.54 -17.25 -5.62
CA GLY A 232 9.43 -16.47 -4.78
C GLY A 232 8.95 -15.04 -4.65
N VAL A 233 9.87 -14.17 -4.22
CA VAL A 233 9.63 -12.73 -4.08
C VAL A 233 10.71 -11.97 -4.86
N PHE A 234 10.33 -10.86 -5.49
CA PHE A 234 11.27 -9.89 -6.06
C PHE A 234 10.92 -8.48 -5.58
N ASP A 235 11.89 -7.57 -5.63
CA ASP A 235 11.79 -6.18 -5.17
C ASP A 235 12.19 -5.25 -6.33
N THR A 236 11.38 -4.24 -6.61
CA THR A 236 11.62 -3.26 -7.68
C THR A 236 11.97 -1.88 -7.13
N ARG A 237 12.15 -1.73 -5.80
CA ARG A 237 12.45 -0.43 -5.20
C ARG A 237 13.88 0.02 -5.52
N PRO A 238 14.12 1.35 -5.64
CA PRO A 238 15.38 1.92 -6.13
C PRO A 238 16.65 1.51 -5.36
N ALA A 239 16.55 1.20 -4.06
CA ALA A 239 17.70 0.73 -3.27
C ALA A 239 18.28 -0.62 -3.76
N SER A 240 17.54 -1.35 -4.59
CA SER A 240 17.94 -2.61 -5.23
C SER A 240 18.54 -2.41 -6.63
N VAL A 241 18.47 -1.19 -7.18
CA VAL A 241 18.86 -0.81 -8.54
C VAL A 241 20.04 0.16 -8.42
N VAL A 242 21.24 -0.41 -8.32
CA VAL A 242 22.49 0.35 -8.16
C VAL A 242 22.83 1.08 -9.48
N ASP A 243 22.94 2.41 -9.43
CA ASP A 243 23.63 3.28 -10.40
C ASP A 243 23.29 3.10 -11.90
N GLY A 244 22.04 3.36 -12.30
CA GLY A 244 21.65 3.52 -13.71
C GLY A 244 20.91 4.84 -13.96
N PRO A 245 20.98 5.44 -15.16
CA PRO A 245 20.12 6.56 -15.55
C PRO A 245 18.63 6.22 -15.33
N ALA A 246 17.80 7.21 -15.04
CA ALA A 246 16.37 7.07 -14.72
C ALA A 246 15.51 6.37 -15.81
N ASP A 247 16.09 6.10 -16.98
CA ASP A 247 15.48 5.39 -18.11
C ASP A 247 15.85 3.90 -18.19
N ASP A 248 16.62 3.36 -17.23
CA ASP A 248 17.04 1.97 -17.27
C ASP A 248 15.92 0.99 -16.92
N ILE A 249 15.67 0.06 -17.85
CA ILE A 249 14.76 -1.07 -17.64
C ILE A 249 15.38 -2.03 -16.61
N VAL A 250 14.70 -2.21 -15.49
CA VAL A 250 15.08 -3.20 -14.47
C VAL A 250 14.75 -4.60 -14.99
N ARG A 251 15.78 -5.45 -15.12
CA ARG A 251 15.60 -6.83 -15.62
C ARG A 251 15.63 -7.82 -14.48
N ILE A 252 14.57 -8.60 -14.34
CA ILE A 252 14.43 -9.62 -13.29
C ILE A 252 14.34 -11.00 -13.96
N GLU A 253 15.29 -11.88 -13.64
CA GLU A 253 15.33 -13.25 -14.15
C GLU A 253 14.80 -14.24 -13.10
N LEU A 254 13.69 -14.91 -13.40
CA LEU A 254 13.04 -15.91 -12.56
C LEU A 254 13.50 -17.31 -12.96
N ARG A 255 13.97 -18.10 -11.99
CA ARG A 255 14.56 -19.42 -12.22
C ARG A 255 13.68 -20.53 -11.66
N ARG A 256 13.71 -21.69 -12.32
CA ARG A 256 13.10 -22.93 -11.82
C ARG A 256 14.00 -23.68 -10.85
#